data_AF-A0A251U2I7-F1
#
_entry.id   AF-A0A251U2I7-F1
#
_cell.length_a   1.000
_cell.length_b   1.000
_cell.length_c   1.000
_cell.angle_alpha   90.00
_cell.angle_beta   90.00
_cell.angle_gamma   90.00
#
_symmetry.space_group_name_H-M   'P 1'
#
loop_
_entity.id
_entity.type
_entity.pdbx_description
1 polymer ?
#
loop_
_entity_poly.entity_id
_entity_poly.type
_entity_poly.pdbx_seq_one_letter_code
_entity_poly.pdbx_strand_id
1 'polypeptide(L)' 'MSDHIPFEIQSEIMKTLPLKSLIRFQSVCKSWKSRIHSSDFIAHYTGQQQHLLVRNFTCH' A
#
# COMPACT_ATOMS: atom_id res chain seq x y z
N MET A 1 18.99 2.11 -20.39
CA MET A 1 18.75 1.38 -19.14
C MET A 1 17.26 1.48 -18.87
N SER A 2 16.57 0.36 -18.69
CA SER A 2 15.15 0.38 -18.32
C SER A 2 15.10 0.07 -16.84
N ASP A 3 15.21 1.11 -16.02
CA ASP A 3 15.20 1.05 -14.56
C ASP A 3 13.76 0.85 -14.02
N HIS A 4 12.98 0.00 -14.69
CA HIS A 4 11.60 -0.25 -14.32
C HIS A 4 11.53 -1.33 -13.24
N ILE A 5 11.17 -0.91 -12.03
CA ILE A 5 10.84 -1.82 -10.94
C ILE A 5 9.61 -2.65 -11.35
N PRO A 6 9.64 -3.99 -11.25
CA PRO A 6 8.49 -4.83 -11.54
C PRO A 6 7.25 -4.44 -10.72
N PHE A 7 6.06 -4.54 -11.31
CA PHE A 7 4.82 -4.12 -10.67
C PHE A 7 4.52 -4.85 -9.35
N GLU A 8 4.93 -6.12 -9.25
CA GLU A 8 4.81 -6.93 -8.03
C GLU A 8 5.58 -6.29 -6.87
N ILE A 9 6.81 -5.85 -7.11
CA ILE A 9 7.64 -5.18 -6.12
C ILE A 9 7.03 -3.82 -5.74
N GLN A 10 6.50 -3.07 -6.71
CA GLN A 10 5.77 -1.82 -6.42
C GLN A 10 4.56 -2.07 -5.51
N SER A 11 3.82 -3.16 -5.75
CA SER A 11 2.68 -3.56 -4.93
C SER A 11 3.09 -3.92 -3.50
N GLU A 12 4.20 -4.64 -3.31
CA GLU A 12 4.73 -4.94 -1.98
C GLU A 12 5.16 -3.68 -1.23
N ILE A 13 5.83 -2.74 -1.91
CA ILE A 13 6.18 -1.44 -1.33
C ILE A 13 4.91 -0.71 -0.88
N MET A 14 3.88 -0.65 -1.72
CA MET A 14 2.60 -0.02 -1.36
C MET A 14 1.98 -0.62 -0.09
N LYS A 15 2.03 -1.94 0.12
CA LYS A 15 1.49 -2.57 1.33
C LYS A 15 2.17 -2.09 2.63
N THR A 16 3.42 -1.66 2.56
CA THR A 16 4.18 -1.15 3.72
C THR A 16 3.85 0.29 4.09
N LEU A 17 3.19 1.04 3.19
CA LEU A 17 2.94 2.47 3.37
C LEU A 17 1.63 2.72 4.14
N PRO A 18 1.56 3.84 4.89
CA PRO A 18 0.32 4.21 5.56
C PRO A 18 -0.78 4.61 4.57
N LEU A 19 -2.04 4.42 4.98
CA LEU A 19 -3.22 4.64 4.14
C LEU A 19 -3.28 6.04 3.51
N LYS A 20 -2.83 7.07 4.24
CA LYS A 20 -2.78 8.45 3.73
C LYS A 20 -1.89 8.59 2.49
N SER A 21 -0.76 7.88 2.45
CA SER A 21 0.12 7.87 1.28
C SER A 21 -0.52 7.11 0.12
N LEU A 22 -1.15 5.97 0.41
CA LEU A 22 -1.85 5.16 -0.60
C LEU A 22 -2.99 5.92 -1.29
N ILE A 23 -3.75 6.74 -0.56
CA ILE A 23 -4.80 7.58 -1.15
C ILE A 23 -4.21 8.53 -2.21
N ARG A 24 -3.06 9.14 -1.93
CA ARG A 24 -2.37 10.02 -2.90
C ARG A 24 -1.84 9.24 -4.10
N PHE A 25 -1.39 8.01 -3.91
CA PHE A 25 -0.85 7.17 -5.00
C PHE A 25 -1.89 6.76 -6.05
N GLN A 26 -3.18 6.85 -5.72
CA GLN A 26 -4.26 6.63 -6.68
C GLN A 26 -4.24 7.65 -7.84
N SER A 27 -3.62 8.82 -7.68
CA SER A 27 -3.50 9.82 -8.75
C SER A 27 -2.29 9.63 -9.66
N VAL A 28 -1.37 8.72 -9.33
CA VAL A 28 -0.12 8.54 -10.09
C VAL A 28 -0.37 7.81 -11.41
N CYS A 29 -1.07 6.67 -11.37
CA CYS A 29 -1.44 5.94 -12.58
C CYS A 29 -2.67 5.04 -12.35
N LYS A 30 -3.30 4.61 -13.46
CA LYS A 30 -4.49 3.74 -13.44
C LYS A 30 -4.19 2.38 -12.80
N SER A 31 -2.99 1.82 -13.02
CA SER A 31 -2.58 0.52 -12.48
C SER A 31 -2.48 0.56 -10.96
N TRP A 32 -1.92 1.63 -10.39
CA TRP A 32 -1.83 1.81 -8.93
C TRP A 32 -3.21 1.99 -8.32
N LYS A 33 -4.07 2.80 -8.93
CA LYS A 33 -5.46 2.94 -8.49
C LYS A 33 -6.19 1.59 -8.50
N SER A 34 -6.10 0.83 -9.59
CA SER A 34 -6.73 -0.50 -9.68
C SER A 34 -6.20 -1.47 -8.62
N ARG A 35 -4.89 -1.48 -8.37
CA ARG A 35 -4.26 -2.32 -7.35
C ARG A 35 -4.75 -1.98 -5.94
N ILE A 36 -4.83 -0.71 -5.58
CA ILE A 36 -5.27 -0.26 -4.25
C ILE A 36 -6.74 -0.62 -3.99
N HIS A 37 -7.56 -0.59 -5.05
CA HIS A 37 -9.00 -0.92 -4.97
C HIS A 37 -9.29 -2.42 -5.14
N SER A 38 -8.28 -3.26 -5.41
CA SER A 38 -8.45 -4.71 -5.53
C SER A 38 -8.74 -5.33 -4.16
N SER A 39 -9.68 -6.28 -4.14
CA SER A 39 -10.06 -7.04 -2.94
C SER A 39 -8.87 -7.72 -2.28
N ASP A 40 -7.94 -8.30 -3.05
CA ASP A 40 -6.76 -8.95 -2.52
C ASP A 40 -5.85 -7.95 -1.80
N PHE A 41 -5.66 -6.76 -2.38
CA PHE A 41 -4.86 -5.72 -1.75
C PHE A 41 -5.48 -5.27 -0.42
N ILE A 42 -6.79 -5.04 -0.40
CA ILE A 42 -7.53 -4.65 0.80
C ILE A 42 -7.45 -5.74 1.88
N ALA A 43 -7.66 -7.01 1.52
CA ALA A 43 -7.60 -8.13 2.45
C ALA A 43 -6.20 -8.30 3.08
N HIS A 44 -5.15 -8.20 2.27
CA HIS A 44 -3.78 -8.25 2.78
C HIS A 44 -3.44 -7.03 3.64
N TYR A 45 -3.86 -5.84 3.21
CA TYR A 45 -3.57 -4.59 3.92
C TYR A 45 -4.28 -4.53 5.28
N THR A 46 -5.55 -4.93 5.37
CA THR A 46 -6.27 -4.97 6.66
C THR A 46 -5.68 -6.01 7.61
N GLY A 47 -5.32 -7.20 7.12
CA GLY A 47 -4.65 -8.23 7.92
C GLY A 47 -3.29 -7.77 8.47
N GLN A 48 -2.51 -7.00 7.71
CA GLN A 48 -1.22 -6.48 8.16
C GLN A 48 -1.35 -5.25 9.08
N GLN A 49 -2.34 -4.38 8.86
CA GLN A 49 -2.51 -3.15 9.64
C GLN A 49 -3.09 -3.39 11.05
N GLN A 50 -3.65 -4.57 11.35
CA GLN A 50 -4.05 -4.92 12.72
C GLN A 50 -2.86 -4.84 13.70
N HIS A 51 -1.63 -5.07 13.23
CA HIS A 51 -0.42 -4.89 14.04
C HIS A 51 0.17 -3.46 14.01
N LEU A 52 -0.17 -2.64 13.01
CA LEU A 52 0.32 -1.26 12.89
C LEU A 52 -0.55 -0.23 13.62
N LEU A 53 -1.81 -0.56 13.91
CA LEU A 53 -2.61 0.23 14.86
C LEU A 53 -1.96 0.21 16.26
N VAL A 54 -1.36 -0.90 16.68
CA VAL A 54 -0.61 -0.98 17.95
C VAL A 54 0.62 -0.06 17.96
N ARG A 55 1.21 0.19 16.78
CA ARG A 55 2.44 0.97 16.62
C ARG A 55 2.21 2.48 16.50
N ASN A 56 0.97 2.92 16.22
CA ASN A 56 0.61 4.35 16.19
C ASN A 56 -0.07 4.84 17.48
N PHE A 57 -0.41 3.94 18.42
CA PHE A 57 -0.98 4.32 19.73
C PHE A 57 0.02 4.18 20.90
N THR A 58 1.27 3.79 20.65
CA THR A 58 2.33 3.76 21.67
C THR A 58 3.36 4.85 21.44
N CYS A 59 2.94 6.10 21.61
CA CYS A 59 3.78 7.21 22.02
C CYS A 59 3.00 7.95 23.11
N HIS A 60 3.22 7.56 24.36
CA HIS A 60 2.97 8.40 25.54
C HIS A 60 4.31 9.05 25.91
#